data_AF-A0A838IUV3-F1
#
_entry.id   AF-A0A838IUV3-F1
#
_cell.length_a   1.000
_cell.length_b   1.000
_cell.length_c   1.000
_cell.angle_alpha   90.00
_cell.angle_beta   90.00
_cell.angle_gamma   90.00
#
_symmetry.space_group_name_H-M   'P 1'
#
loop_
_entity.id
_entity.type
_entity.pdbx_description
1 polymer ?
#
loop_
_entity_poly.entity_id
_entity_poly.type
_entity_poly.pdbx_seq_one_letter_code
_entity_poly.pdbx_strand_id
1 'polypeptide(L)' 'MRITLRRSLIGVPKDQRATVYALGLRKTGDTREVADTRDVGGMVDKVAYLLTIEAPSDEGQAREGQATQ' A
#
# COMPACT_ATOMS: atom_id res chain seq x y z
N MET A 1 -6.49 1.25 -0.76
CA MET A 1 -5.81 1.69 0.48
C MET A 1 -4.41 2.19 0.16
N ARG A 2 -3.88 3.09 0.98
CA ARG A 2 -2.53 3.63 0.81
C ARG A 2 -1.58 2.98 1.80
N ILE A 3 -0.44 2.49 1.33
CA ILE A 3 0.59 1.86 2.16
C ILE A 3 1.90 2.62 2.06
N THR A 4 2.56 2.80 3.21
CA THR A 4 3.82 3.52 3.33
C THR A 4 4.85 2.67 4.06
N LEU A 5 6.04 2.48 3.48
CA LEU A 5 7.13 1.75 4.14
C LEU A 5 7.83 2.64 5.17
N ARG A 6 7.53 2.49 6.46
CA ARG A 6 8.12 3.34 7.52
C ARG A 6 9.39 2.74 8.12
N ARG A 7 9.56 1.42 8.05
CA ARG A 7 10.72 0.72 8.60
C ARG A 7 11.64 0.21 7.50
N SER A 8 12.94 0.18 7.81
CA SER A 8 13.95 -0.41 6.93
C SER A 8 13.75 -1.92 6.78
N LEU A 9 14.13 -2.45 5.62
CA LEU A 9 14.11 -3.89 5.31
C LEU A 9 15.37 -4.63 5.78
N ILE A 10 16.29 -3.95 6.45
CA ILE A 10 17.51 -4.56 7.01
C ILE A 10 17.12 -5.49 8.15
N GLY A 11 17.58 -6.75 8.10
CA GLY A 11 17.24 -7.77 9.10
C GLY A 11 15.87 -8.42 8.92
N VAL A 12 15.09 -8.00 7.91
CA VAL A 12 13.81 -8.63 7.57
C VAL A 12 14.07 -9.92 6.77
N PRO A 13 13.34 -11.03 7.04
CA PRO A 13 13.45 -12.27 6.28
C PRO A 13 13.26 -12.04 4.76
N LYS A 14 14.00 -12.80 3.94
CA LYS A 14 14.00 -12.64 2.47
C LYS A 14 12.59 -12.72 1.87
N ASP A 15 11.74 -13.59 2.41
CA ASP A 15 10.38 -13.81 1.92
C ASP A 15 9.49 -12.58 2.11
N GLN A 16 9.57 -11.96 3.29
CA GLN A 16 8.83 -10.73 3.58
C GLN A 16 9.38 -9.56 2.76
N ARG A 17 10.69 -9.51 2.56
CA ARG A 17 11.32 -8.52 1.69
C ARG A 17 10.81 -8.64 0.24
N ALA A 18 10.65 -9.86 -0.26
CA ALA A 18 10.06 -10.11 -1.57
C ALA A 18 8.59 -9.66 -1.63
N THR A 19 7.80 -9.87 -0.57
CA THR A 19 6.43 -9.36 -0.46
C THR A 19 6.40 -7.83 -0.54
N VAL A 20 7.26 -7.12 0.19
CA VAL A 20 7.34 -5.64 0.14
C VAL A 20 7.72 -5.16 -1.26
N TYR A 21 8.66 -5.81 -1.93
CA TYR A 21 9.02 -5.47 -3.31
C TYR A 21 7.91 -5.79 -4.32
N ALA A 22 7.15 -6.87 -4.12
CA ALA A 22 6.00 -7.22 -4.95
C ALA A 22 4.86 -6.19 -4.81
N LEU A 23 4.70 -5.60 -3.62
CA LEU A 23 3.81 -4.46 -3.39
C LEU A 23 4.33 -3.16 -4.03
N GLY A 24 5.55 -3.18 -4.59
CA GLY A 24 6.15 -2.06 -5.31
C GLY A 24 6.91 -1.07 -4.43
N LEU A 25 7.08 -1.36 -3.13
CA LEU A 25 7.79 -0.49 -2.20
C LEU A 25 9.28 -0.80 -2.22
N ARG A 26 10.12 0.19 -2.55
CA ARG A 26 11.58 -0.02 -2.68
C ARG A 26 12.42 0.67 -1.61
N LYS A 27 11.96 1.81 -1.10
CA LYS A 27 12.73 2.65 -0.15
C LYS A 27 11.88 2.99 1.07
N THR A 28 12.53 3.28 2.20
CA THR A 28 11.83 3.82 3.38
C THR A 28 11.22 5.18 3.03
N GLY A 29 9.97 5.40 3.40
CA GLY A 29 9.14 6.57 3.05
C GLY A 29 8.39 6.41 1.73
N ASP A 30 8.66 5.35 0.96
CA ASP A 30 7.95 5.07 -0.28
C ASP A 30 6.48 4.74 0.02
N THR A 31 5.60 5.31 -0.78
CA THR A 31 4.15 5.26 -0.55
C THR A 31 3.45 4.85 -1.83
N ARG A 32 2.55 3.87 -1.75
CA ARG A 32 1.81 3.37 -2.91
C ARG A 32 0.36 3.09 -2.58
N GLU A 33 -0.50 3.35 -3.55
CA GLU A 33 -1.90 2.97 -3.49
C GLU A 33 -2.06 1.57 -4.06
N VAL A 34 -2.75 0.72 -3.30
CA VAL A 34 -3.02 -0.66 -3.68
C VAL A 34 -4.52 -0.94 -3.51
N ALA A 35 -5.06 -1.76 -4.41
CA ALA A 35 -6.43 -2.22 -4.32
C ALA A 35 -6.66 -3.03 -3.03
N ASP A 36 -7.81 -2.84 -2.40
CA ASP A 36 -8.21 -3.59 -1.22
C ASP A 36 -8.86 -4.91 -1.63
N THR A 37 -8.01 -5.87 -2.05
CA THR A 37 -8.43 -7.23 -2.39
C THR A 37 -7.94 -8.21 -1.34
N ARG A 38 -8.62 -9.36 -1.21
CA ARG A 38 -8.24 -10.41 -0.24
C ARG A 38 -6.78 -10.87 -0.40
N ASP A 39 -6.30 -10.99 -1.64
CA ASP A 39 -4.92 -11.40 -1.93
C ASP A 39 -3.90 -10.37 -1.42
N VAL A 40 -4.17 -9.08 -1.68
CA VAL A 40 -3.32 -7.98 -1.21
C VAL A 40 -3.39 -7.84 0.30
N GLY A 41 -4.58 -7.97 0.90
CA GLY A 41 -4.77 -7.91 2.35
C GLY A 41 -3.90 -8.93 3.08
N GLY A 42 -3.88 -10.18 2.62
CA GLY A 42 -3.01 -11.22 3.20
C GLY A 42 -1.51 -10.92 3.06
N MET A 43 -1.08 -10.36 1.91
CA MET A 43 0.30 -9.92 1.73
C MET A 43 0.67 -8.77 2.67
N VAL A 44 -0.22 -7.80 2.82
CA VAL A 44 0.00 -6.61 3.66
C VAL A 44 -0.02 -6.98 5.13
N ASP A 45 -0.94 -7.81 5.59
CA ASP A 45 -1.01 -8.28 6.98
C ASP A 45 0.29 -8.97 7.40
N LYS A 46 0.88 -9.77 6.51
CA LYS A 46 2.17 -10.44 6.76
C LYS A 46 3.30 -9.45 7.07
N VAL A 47 3.27 -8.26 6.47
CA VAL A 47 4.31 -7.22 6.63
C VAL A 47 3.79 -5.96 7.31
N ALA A 48 2.61 -6.02 7.95
CA ALA A 48 1.92 -4.85 8.50
C ALA A 48 2.77 -4.08 9.51
N TYR A 49 3.64 -4.77 10.26
CA TYR A 49 4.54 -4.16 11.24
C TYR A 49 5.66 -3.30 10.62
N LEU A 50 5.89 -3.40 9.31
CA LEU A 50 6.84 -2.58 8.54
C LEU A 50 6.15 -1.40 7.85
N LEU A 51 4.83 -1.50 7.67
CA LEU A 51 4.04 -0.58 6.88
C LEU A 51 3.17 0.31 7.76
N THR A 52 2.80 1.46 7.22
CA THR A 52 1.68 2.26 7.72
C THR A 52 0.59 2.22 6.67
N ILE A 53 -0.58 1.75 7.07
CA ILE A 53 -1.75 1.61 6.22
C ILE A 53 -2.64 2.81 6.53
N GLU A 54 -2.93 3.59 5.49
CA GLU A 54 -3.90 4.67 5.52
C GLU A 54 -5.10 4.21 4.70
N ALA A 55 -6.29 4.34 5.29
CA ALA A 55 -7.52 4.19 4.52
C ALA A 55 -7.47 5.20 3.37
N PRO A 56 -7.89 4.82 2.15
CA PRO A 56 -8.01 5.81 1.11
C PRO A 56 -9.08 6.79 1.60
N SER A 57 -8.67 7.99 1.98
CA SER A 57 -9.61 9.09 2.16
C SER A 57 -10.12 9.37 0.74
N ASP A 58 -11.30 8.84 0.42
CA ASP A 58 -12.01 8.95 -0.86
C ASP A 58 -12.40 10.40 -1.25
N GLU A 59 -11.64 11.41 -0.81
CA GLU A 59 -11.80 12.81 -1.18
C GLU A 59 -10.92 13.13 -2.39
N GLY A 60 -11.16 12.46 -3.52
CA GLY A 60 -10.30 12.63 -4.68
C GLY A 60 -10.84 12.17 -6.03
N GLN A 61 -11.98 11.52 -6.10
CA GLN A 61 -12.72 11.35 -7.36
C GLN A 61 -13.83 12.38 -7.41
N ALA A 62 -13.43 13.65 -7.51
CA ALA A 62 -14.30 14.72 -7.93
C ALA A 62 -14.78 14.42 -9.36
N ARG A 63 -15.94 13.76 -9.44
CA ARG A 63 -16.96 13.88 -10.49
C ARG A 63 -16.43 14.36 -11.85
N GLU A 64 -15.79 13.48 -12.59
CA GLU A 64 -15.72 13.65 -14.04
C GLU A 64 -17.05 13.14 -14.61
N GLY A 65 -17.88 14.06 -15.11
CA GLY A 65 -19.03 13.75 -15.95
C GLY A 65 -20.35 13.43 -15.24
N GLN A 66 -21.02 14.45 -14.69
CA GLN A 66 -22.48 14.48 -14.77
C GLN A 66 -22.89 15.64 -15.68
N ALA A 67 -23.49 15.26 -16.80
CA ALA A 67 -24.14 16.12 -17.75
C ALA A 67 -25.19 17.02 -17.09
N THR A 68 -25.30 18.25 -17.55
CA THR A 68 -26.52 19.09 -17.52
C THR A 68 -26.34 20.07 -18.67
N GLN A 69 -26.85 19.73 -19.85
CA GLN A 69 -28.19 20.05 -20.41
C GLN A 69 -28.16 21.40 -21.13
#